data_AF-C7HAI9-F1
#
_entry.id   AF-C7HAI9-F1
#
_cell.length_a   1.000
_cell.length_b   1.000
_cell.length_c   1.000
_cell.angle_alpha   90.00
_cell.angle_beta   90.00
_cell.angle_gamma   90.00
#
_symmetry.space_group_name_H-M   'P 1'
#
loop_
_entity.id
_entity.type
_entity.pdbx_description
1 polymer ?
#
loop_
_entity_poly.entity_id
_entity_poly.type
_entity_poly.pdbx_seq_one_letter_code
_entity_poly.pdbx_strand_id
1 'polypeptide(L)'
;MSFAGRSSSMKEQPHICPLCGRAYDEPPALSRADNQTDICPRCGMMEALAAMPRRETPQERTRRAVYATGNRWAIENFEATHH
;
A
#
# COMPACT_ATOMS: atom_id res chain seq x y z
N MET A 1 44.82 -9.52 -30.14
CA MET A 1 43.80 -10.08 -29.23
C MET A 1 42.52 -9.31 -29.47
N SER A 2 41.62 -9.84 -30.31
CA SER A 2 40.37 -9.16 -30.68
C SER A 2 39.35 -9.34 -29.57
N PHE A 3 39.09 -8.29 -28.80
CA PHE A 3 37.95 -8.27 -27.86
C PHE A 3 36.67 -8.05 -28.67
N ALA A 4 35.97 -9.13 -28.97
CA ALA A 4 34.61 -9.05 -29.49
C ALA A 4 33.70 -8.45 -28.40
N GLY A 5 33.29 -7.20 -28.60
CA GLY A 5 32.29 -6.53 -27.77
C GLY A 5 30.96 -7.29 -27.83
N ARG A 6 30.46 -7.73 -26.68
CA ARG A 6 29.25 -8.54 -26.58
C ARG A 6 28.01 -7.66 -26.70
N SER A 7 27.47 -7.68 -27.91
CA SER A 7 26.04 -7.64 -28.29
C SER A 7 25.10 -6.70 -27.53
N SER A 8 24.73 -5.62 -28.20
CA SER A 8 23.54 -4.81 -27.93
C SER A 8 22.24 -5.62 -28.02
N SER A 9 21.33 -5.32 -27.08
CA SER A 9 19.89 -5.13 -27.31
C SER A 9 19.05 -6.36 -27.71
N MET A 10 18.73 -7.21 -26.73
CA MET A 10 17.46 -7.94 -26.76
C MET A 10 16.38 -6.91 -26.38
N LYS A 11 15.49 -6.55 -27.31
CA LYS A 11 14.37 -5.65 -27.00
C LYS A 11 13.39 -6.44 -26.12
N GLU A 12 13.50 -6.26 -24.80
CA GLU A 12 12.55 -6.76 -23.82
C GLU A 12 11.15 -6.29 -24.21
N GLN A 13 10.22 -7.24 -24.36
CA GLN A 13 8.84 -6.87 -24.67
C GLN A 13 8.32 -6.00 -23.54
N PRO A 14 7.65 -4.86 -23.82
CA PRO A 14 7.14 -4.00 -22.76
C PRO A 14 6.15 -4.78 -21.90
N HIS A 15 6.48 -5.02 -20.63
CA HIS A 15 5.55 -5.66 -19.71
C HIS A 15 4.38 -4.70 -19.47
N ILE A 16 3.15 -5.14 -19.67
CA ILE A 16 1.96 -4.31 -19.48
C ILE A 16 1.34 -4.66 -18.14
N CYS A 17 1.14 -3.66 -17.28
CA CYS A 17 0.55 -3.88 -15.97
C CYS A 17 -0.96 -4.15 -16.09
N PRO A 18 -1.48 -5.25 -15.50
CA PRO A 18 -2.91 -5.56 -15.56
C PRO A 18 -3.79 -4.60 -14.74
N LEU A 19 -3.22 -3.85 -13.77
CA LEU A 19 -3.97 -2.90 -12.94
C LEU A 19 -4.16 -1.52 -13.58
N CYS A 20 -3.12 -1.00 -14.24
CA CYS A 20 -3.16 0.36 -14.80
C CYS A 20 -3.01 0.42 -16.32
N GLY A 21 -2.77 -0.71 -16.98
CA GLY A 21 -2.63 -0.83 -18.44
C GLY A 21 -1.37 -0.17 -19.01
N ARG A 22 -0.45 0.32 -18.17
CA ARG A 22 0.79 0.99 -18.61
C ARG A 22 1.89 -0.04 -18.82
N ALA A 23 2.69 0.19 -19.86
CA ALA A 23 3.96 -0.50 -20.05
C ALA A 23 4.95 -0.12 -18.94
N TYR A 24 5.73 -1.09 -18.49
CA TYR A 24 6.83 -0.94 -17.54
C TYR A 24 8.01 -1.81 -17.99
N ASP A 25 9.21 -1.31 -17.70
CA ASP A 25 10.51 -1.91 -18.02
C ASP A 25 11.29 -2.33 -16.76
N GLU A 26 10.89 -1.81 -15.60
CA GLU A 26 11.41 -2.19 -14.29
C GLU A 26 10.95 -3.60 -13.85
N PRO A 27 11.66 -4.25 -12.91
CA PRO A 27 11.24 -5.54 -12.38
C PRO A 27 9.80 -5.49 -11.83
N PRO A 28 8.94 -6.48 -12.15
CA PRO A 28 7.57 -6.51 -11.65
C PRO A 28 7.52 -6.63 -10.13
N ALA A 29 6.49 -6.03 -9.54
CA ALA A 29 6.11 -6.23 -8.14
C ALA A 29 5.00 -7.28 -8.05
N LEU A 30 5.05 -8.13 -7.02
CA LEU A 30 3.97 -9.07 -6.74
C LEU A 30 2.80 -8.33 -6.06
N SER A 31 1.60 -8.48 -6.61
CA SER A 31 0.38 -7.88 -6.05
C SER A 31 0.10 -8.38 -4.64
N ARG A 32 -0.28 -7.47 -3.74
CA ARG A 32 -0.64 -7.79 -2.35
C ARG A 32 -2.07 -8.28 -2.19
N ALA A 33 -2.92 -8.10 -3.20
CA ALA A 33 -4.32 -8.51 -3.15
C ALA A 33 -4.49 -10.04 -3.28
N ASP A 34 -3.70 -10.65 -4.16
CA ASP A 34 -3.79 -12.06 -4.56
C ASP A 34 -2.46 -12.82 -4.44
N ASN A 35 -1.34 -12.12 -4.22
CA ASN A 35 0.00 -12.70 -4.04
C ASN A 35 0.43 -13.62 -5.19
N GLN A 36 -0.06 -13.35 -6.39
CA GLN A 36 0.17 -14.14 -7.60
C GLN A 36 0.40 -13.26 -8.84
N THR A 37 -0.34 -12.16 -8.98
CA THR A 37 -0.24 -11.31 -10.17
C THR A 37 0.98 -10.39 -10.12
N ASP A 38 1.76 -10.39 -11.20
CA ASP A 38 2.84 -9.43 -11.43
C ASP A 38 2.30 -8.09 -11.94
N ILE A 39 2.61 -7.02 -11.22
CA ILE A 39 2.14 -5.65 -11.46
C ILE A 39 3.32 -4.68 -11.56
N CYS A 40 3.10 -3.49 -12.13
CA CYS A 40 4.18 -2.51 -12.20
C CYS A 40 4.60 -2.02 -10.80
N PRO A 41 5.86 -1.57 -10.61
CA PRO A 41 6.36 -1.09 -9.32
C PRO A 41 5.50 0.03 -8.70
N ARG A 42 4.95 0.91 -9.54
CA ARG A 42 4.08 2.01 -9.09
C ARG A 42 2.79 1.48 -8.47
N CYS A 43 2.12 0.52 -9.11
CA CYS A 43 0.92 -0.09 -8.55
C CYS A 43 1.27 -0.87 -7.27
N GLY A 44 2.38 -1.62 -7.27
CA GLY A 44 2.84 -2.34 -6.08
C GLY A 44 3.14 -1.43 -4.88
N MET A 45 3.71 -0.25 -5.12
CA MET A 45 3.93 0.75 -4.07
C MET A 45 2.60 1.28 -3.50
N MET A 46 1.62 1.55 -4.36
CA MET A 46 0.30 2.01 -3.92
C MET A 46 -0.40 0.95 -3.06
N GLU A 47 -0.34 -0.31 -3.45
CA GLU A 47 -0.87 -1.41 -2.63
C GLU A 47 -0.12 -1.56 -1.30
N ALA A 48 1.21 -1.38 -1.29
CA ALA A 48 1.99 -1.41 -0.07
C ALA A 48 1.57 -0.29 0.91
N LEU A 49 1.35 0.92 0.40
CA LEU A 49 0.87 2.06 1.18
C LEU A 49 -0.57 1.84 1.68
N ALA A 50 -1.44 1.29 0.84
CA ALA A 50 -2.82 0.99 1.22
C ALA A 50 -2.91 -0.12 2.28
N ALA A 51 -1.99 -1.08 2.25
CA ALA A 51 -1.90 -2.17 3.23
C ALA A 51 -1.28 -1.74 4.57
N MET A 52 -0.73 -0.52 4.68
CA MET A 52 -0.18 -0.06 5.95
C MET A 52 -1.30 0.05 7.00
N PRO A 53 -1.15 -0.58 8.18
CA PRO A 53 -2.16 -0.51 9.22
C PRO A 53 -2.28 0.95 9.71
N ARG A 54 -3.52 1.43 9.83
CA ARG A 54 -3.76 2.71 10.49
C ARG A 54 -3.43 2.57 11.97
N ARG A 55 -2.61 3.50 12.48
CA ARG A 55 -2.34 3.61 13.91
C ARG A 55 -3.53 4.26 14.61
N GLU A 56 -3.89 3.72 15.77
CA GLU A 56 -4.89 4.33 16.64
C GLU A 56 -4.41 5.73 17.06
N THR A 57 -5.28 6.71 16.92
CA THR A 57 -5.05 8.08 17.38
C THR A 57 -5.18 8.18 18.90
N PRO A 58 -4.55 9.16 19.57
CA PRO A 58 -4.77 9.42 21.00
C PRO A 58 -6.25 9.57 21.37
N GLN A 59 -7.05 10.14 20.46
CA GLN A 59 -8.48 10.32 20.60
C GLN A 59 -9.22 8.98 20.58
N GLU A 60 -8.93 8.11 19.61
CA GLU A 60 -9.54 6.76 19.55
C GLU A 60 -9.18 5.91 20.77
N ARG A 61 -7.92 6.00 21.24
CA ARG A 61 -7.48 5.32 22.46
C ARG A 61 -8.28 5.78 23.68
N THR A 62 -8.48 7.09 23.79
CA THR A 62 -9.29 7.69 24.86
C THR A 62 -10.75 7.29 24.73
N ARG A 63 -11.31 7.33 23.52
CA ARG A 63 -12.69 6.89 23.22
C ARG A 63 -12.89 5.46 23.72
N ARG A 64 -12.00 4.54 23.38
CA ARG A 64 -12.06 3.14 23.84
C ARG A 64 -12.08 3.05 25.37
N ALA A 65 -11.23 3.80 26.06
CA ALA A 65 -11.17 3.81 27.52
C ALA A 65 -12.47 4.35 28.15
N VAL A 66 -13.00 5.46 27.62
CA VAL A 66 -14.25 6.08 28.11
C VAL A 66 -15.44 5.14 27.92
N TYR A 67 -15.59 4.54 26.73
CA TYR A 67 -16.68 3.59 26.46
C TYR A 67 -16.59 2.33 27.31
N ALA A 68 -15.37 1.84 27.60
CA ALA A 68 -15.17 0.69 28.48
C ALA A 68 -15.63 0.95 29.92
N THR A 69 -15.73 2.21 30.36
CA THR A 69 -16.25 2.53 31.70
C THR A 69 -17.76 2.33 31.83
N GLY A 70 -18.51 2.39 30.72
CA GLY A 70 -19.98 2.40 30.73
C GLY A 70 -20.62 3.63 31.38
N ASN A 71 -19.84 4.65 31.75
CA ASN A 71 -20.36 5.87 32.36
C ASN A 71 -20.98 6.75 31.27
N ARG A 72 -22.32 6.84 31.27
CA ARG A 72 -23.09 7.59 30.26
C ARG A 72 -22.66 9.06 30.18
N TRP A 73 -22.46 9.73 31.32
CA TRP A 73 -22.04 11.13 31.33
C TRP A 73 -20.65 11.32 30.70
N ALA A 74 -19.71 10.43 31.00
CA ALA A 74 -18.36 10.49 30.43
C ALA A 74 -18.36 10.24 28.90
N ILE A 75 -19.20 9.31 28.43
CA ILE A 75 -19.37 9.02 26.99
C ILE A 75 -19.96 10.24 26.27
N GLU A 76 -21.07 10.78 26.75
CA GLU A 76 -21.73 11.94 26.17
C GLU A 76 -20.80 13.17 26.14
N ASN A 77 -20.03 13.40 27.23
CA ASN A 77 -19.07 14.49 27.29
C ASN A 77 -17.91 14.32 26.27
N PHE A 78 -17.42 13.10 26.10
CA PHE A 78 -16.38 12.80 25.13
C PHE A 78 -16.87 13.07 23.70
N GLU A 79 -18.06 12.56 23.35
CA GLU A 79 -18.71 12.76 22.04
C GLU A 79 -19.01 14.24 21.75
N ALA A 80 -19.42 15.01 22.76
CA ALA A 80 -19.66 16.44 22.59
C ALA A 80 -18.37 17.24 22.32
N THR A 81 -17.22 16.76 22.81
CA THR A 81 -15.93 17.45 22.68
C THR A 81 -15.19 17.07 21.39
N HIS A 82 -15.41 15.85 20.89
CA HIS A 82 -14.72 15.30 19.72
C HIS A 82 -15.76 14.99 18.65
N HIS A 83 -15.85 15.86 17.63
CA HIS A 83 -16.73 15.69 16.46
C HIS A 83 -16.36 14.47 15.61
#